data_AF-A0A1F9FVD4-F1
#
_entry.id   AF-A0A1F9FVD4-F1
#
_cell.length_a   1.000
_cell.length_b   1.000
_cell.length_c   1.000
_cell.angle_alpha   90.00
_cell.angle_beta   90.00
_cell.angle_gamma   90.00
#
_symmetry.space_group_name_H-M   'P 1'
#
loop_
_entity.id
_entity.type
_entity.pdbx_description
1 polymer ?
#
loop_
_entity_poly.entity_id
_entity_poly.type
_entity_poly.pdbx_seq_one_letter_code
_entity_poly.pdbx_strand_id
1 'polypeptide(L)'
;MPVRARICAATAPCAFAALVLLTSCRAPPPEQPAVDPAEKYARLLIDFPFGGRPVRWWRDRLAELSPGGAHPDAALYRMTVERAAKNGLAVDEATNRVRPGQEVTVQILVRLGVLQ
;
A
#
# COMPACT_ATOMS: atom_id res chain seq x y z
N MET A 1 -13.56 -53.46 30.92
CA MET A 1 -14.20 -54.09 29.74
C MET A 1 -14.46 -55.55 30.07
N PRO A 2 -15.46 -56.26 29.47
CA PRO A 2 -16.49 -55.80 28.51
C PRO A 2 -17.54 -54.86 29.17
N VAL A 3 -18.83 -54.72 28.83
CA VAL A 3 -19.81 -55.49 28.02
C VAL A 3 -20.78 -54.50 27.31
N ARG A 4 -21.91 -54.96 26.77
CA ARG A 4 -23.03 -54.17 26.20
C ARG A 4 -24.37 -54.88 26.40
N ALA A 5 -25.46 -54.14 26.63
CA ALA A 5 -26.83 -54.37 26.13
C ALA A 5 -27.78 -53.27 26.67
N ARG A 6 -28.89 -52.87 26.05
CA ARG A 6 -29.39 -52.95 24.65
C ARG A 6 -30.55 -51.93 24.49
N ILE A 7 -30.64 -51.28 23.34
CA ILE A 7 -31.87 -50.92 22.59
C ILE A 7 -32.99 -50.12 23.32
N CYS A 8 -33.30 -48.93 22.79
CA CYS A 8 -34.66 -48.65 22.32
C CYS A 8 -34.57 -47.89 20.99
N ALA A 9 -35.26 -48.38 19.96
CA ALA A 9 -35.29 -47.78 18.63
C ALA A 9 -36.59 -47.00 18.44
N ALA A 10 -36.51 -45.83 17.81
CA ALA A 10 -37.66 -45.11 17.29
C ALA A 10 -37.28 -44.45 15.95
N THR A 11 -37.60 -45.17 14.87
CA THR A 11 -38.11 -44.64 13.59
C THR A 11 -37.63 -43.25 13.12
N ALA A 12 -36.82 -43.25 12.07
CA ALA A 12 -36.83 -42.21 11.02
C ALA A 12 -38.17 -42.25 10.24
N PRO A 13 -38.46 -41.35 9.27
CA PRO A 13 -37.69 -40.18 8.81
C PRO A 13 -38.52 -38.87 8.73
N CYS A 14 -37.87 -37.73 8.44
CA CYS A 14 -38.23 -36.79 7.36
C CYS A 14 -37.55 -35.41 7.48
N ALA A 15 -37.18 -34.86 6.31
CA ALA A 15 -37.15 -33.42 6.02
C ALA A 15 -36.36 -32.47 6.95
N PHE A 16 -35.03 -32.62 7.04
CA PHE A 16 -34.14 -31.46 7.28
C PHE A 16 -32.89 -31.41 6.38
N ALA A 17 -32.96 -32.04 5.20
CA ALA A 17 -31.98 -31.87 4.13
C ALA A 17 -32.24 -30.58 3.32
N ALA A 18 -32.28 -29.42 3.99
CA ALA A 18 -32.66 -28.14 3.36
C ALA A 18 -32.06 -26.87 4.01
N LEU A 19 -31.03 -26.97 4.87
CA LEU A 19 -30.52 -25.79 5.62
C LEU A 19 -28.99 -25.72 5.75
N VAL A 20 -28.27 -26.19 4.73
CA VAL A 20 -26.79 -26.04 4.61
C VAL A 20 -26.40 -24.94 3.59
N LEU A 21 -27.37 -24.36 2.87
CA LEU A 21 -27.11 -23.47 1.72
C LEU A 21 -27.21 -21.95 1.99
N LEU A 22 -27.40 -21.51 3.25
CA LEU A 22 -27.72 -20.09 3.55
C LEU A 22 -26.78 -19.37 4.53
N THR A 23 -25.76 -20.03 5.09
CA THR A 23 -24.80 -19.44 6.05
C THR A 23 -23.40 -19.20 5.48
N SER A 24 -23.26 -19.14 4.14
CA SER A 24 -22.03 -18.71 3.47
C SER A 24 -22.20 -17.47 2.58
N CYS A 25 -23.16 -16.60 2.90
CA CYS A 25 -23.14 -15.19 2.49
C CYS A 25 -22.06 -14.42 3.26
N ARG A 26 -20.81 -14.89 3.18
CA ARG A 26 -19.64 -14.10 3.58
C ARG A 26 -19.57 -12.97 2.58
N ALA A 27 -19.96 -11.77 3.00
CA ALA A 27 -19.84 -10.57 2.18
C ALA A 27 -18.42 -10.56 1.57
N PRO A 28 -18.27 -10.24 0.27
CA PRO A 28 -16.94 -10.11 -0.30
C PRO A 28 -16.14 -9.16 0.61
N PRO A 29 -14.87 -9.48 0.93
CA PRO A 29 -14.06 -8.55 1.71
C PRO A 29 -14.16 -7.19 1.01
N PRO A 30 -14.43 -6.10 1.75
CA PRO A 30 -14.66 -4.80 1.13
C PRO A 30 -13.52 -4.55 0.16
N GLU A 31 -13.85 -4.32 -1.12
CA GLU A 31 -12.85 -4.14 -2.17
C GLU A 31 -11.85 -3.13 -1.65
N GLN A 32 -10.65 -3.61 -1.30
CA GLN A 32 -9.63 -2.74 -0.74
C GLN A 32 -9.35 -1.74 -1.86
N PRO A 33 -9.64 -0.44 -1.67
CA PRO A 33 -9.63 0.53 -2.74
C PRO A 33 -8.27 0.41 -3.40
N ALA A 34 -8.26 0.02 -4.68
CA ALA A 34 -7.12 -0.66 -5.30
C ALA A 34 -5.85 0.12 -5.01
N VAL A 35 -5.08 -0.36 -4.01
CA VAL A 35 -3.96 0.42 -3.48
C VAL A 35 -2.99 0.53 -4.63
N ASP A 36 -2.84 1.76 -5.14
CA ASP A 36 -1.95 2.07 -6.24
C ASP A 36 -0.64 1.30 -5.99
N PRO A 37 -0.19 0.43 -6.92
CA PRO A 37 1.03 -0.33 -6.70
C PRO A 37 2.18 0.59 -6.30
N ALA A 38 2.23 1.84 -6.79
CA ALA A 38 3.23 2.80 -6.35
C ALA A 38 3.13 3.16 -4.85
N GLU A 39 1.93 3.25 -4.28
CA GLU A 39 1.73 3.50 -2.84
C GLU A 39 1.96 2.23 -1.99
N LYS A 40 1.56 1.05 -2.49
CA LYS A 40 1.84 -0.26 -1.84
C LYS A 40 3.34 -0.50 -1.66
N TYR A 41 4.13 -0.14 -2.67
CA TYR A 41 5.58 -0.35 -2.68
C TYR A 41 6.39 0.89 -2.29
N ALA A 42 5.75 2.01 -1.94
CA ALA A 42 6.42 3.24 -1.51
C ALA A 42 7.44 3.01 -0.37
N ARG A 43 7.20 2.03 0.52
CA ARG A 43 8.13 1.64 1.58
C ARG A 43 9.48 1.13 1.08
N LEU A 44 9.51 0.40 -0.05
CA LEU A 44 10.75 -0.09 -0.65
C LEU A 44 11.61 1.05 -1.25
N LEU A 45 10.98 2.20 -1.52
CA LEU A 45 11.59 3.33 -2.20
C LEU A 45 12.02 4.46 -1.25
N ILE A 46 11.76 4.36 0.06
CA ILE A 46 12.13 5.41 1.04
C ILE A 46 13.65 5.68 1.03
N ASP A 47 14.44 4.62 0.99
CA ASP A 47 15.92 4.67 0.97
C ASP A 47 16.51 4.59 -0.45
N PHE A 48 15.69 4.51 -1.50
CA PHE A 48 16.18 4.46 -2.88
C PHE A 48 16.88 5.79 -3.26
N PRO A 49 18.08 5.77 -3.88
CA PRO A 49 18.90 6.96 -4.08
C PRO A 49 18.51 7.78 -5.32
N PHE A 50 17.32 8.41 -5.31
CA PHE A 50 16.89 9.35 -6.34
C PHE A 50 17.86 10.53 -6.46
N GLY A 51 18.60 10.62 -7.57
CA GLY A 51 19.68 11.62 -7.74
C GLY A 51 20.81 11.49 -6.71
N GLY A 52 21.05 10.28 -6.18
CA GLY A 52 22.03 10.05 -5.11
C GLY A 52 21.55 10.46 -3.70
N ARG A 53 20.25 10.74 -3.53
CA ARG A 53 19.64 11.14 -2.25
C ARG A 53 18.33 10.37 -1.98
N PRO A 54 18.09 9.88 -0.76
CA PRO A 54 16.83 9.20 -0.41
C PRO A 54 15.67 10.19 -0.33
N VAL A 55 14.43 9.70 -0.41
CA VAL A 55 13.21 10.54 -0.40
C VAL A 55 13.16 11.47 0.82
N ARG A 56 13.61 10.99 2.00
CA ARG A 56 13.70 11.81 3.22
C ARG A 56 14.51 13.09 3.01
N TRP A 57 15.66 13.02 2.33
CA TRP A 57 16.53 14.18 2.12
C TRP A 57 15.85 15.24 1.27
N TRP A 58 15.14 14.83 0.21
CA TRP A 58 14.40 15.76 -0.66
C TRP A 58 13.27 16.46 0.09
N ARG A 59 12.51 15.72 0.90
CA ARG A 59 11.45 16.26 1.76
C ARG A 59 12.01 17.26 2.76
N ASP A 60 13.06 16.88 3.48
CA ASP A 60 13.63 17.69 4.55
C ASP A 60 14.25 18.97 3.97
N ARG A 61 14.89 18.90 2.79
CA ARG A 61 15.43 20.05 2.07
C ARG A 61 14.34 20.98 1.51
N LEU A 62 13.23 20.44 1.00
CA LEU A 62 12.11 21.28 0.54
C LEU A 62 11.40 21.97 1.71
N ALA A 63 11.23 21.28 2.84
CA ALA A 63 10.70 21.89 4.07
C ALA A 63 11.59 23.02 4.59
N GLU A 64 12.92 22.82 4.60
CA GLU A 64 13.91 23.85 4.98
C GLU A 64 13.80 25.13 4.13
N LEU A 65 13.63 24.97 2.82
CA LEU A 65 13.60 26.07 1.83
C LEU A 65 12.21 26.70 1.62
N SER A 66 11.15 26.02 2.07
CA SER A 66 9.76 26.49 1.88
C SER A 66 9.45 27.78 2.63
N PRO A 67 8.40 28.53 2.25
CA PRO A 67 7.93 29.68 3.03
C PRO A 67 7.56 29.25 4.47
N GLY A 68 8.27 29.80 5.46
CA GLY A 68 8.15 29.39 6.86
C GLY A 68 9.08 28.26 7.31
N GLY A 69 9.94 27.76 6.41
CA GLY A 69 11.06 26.87 6.73
C GLY A 69 12.19 27.56 7.50
N ALA A 70 13.22 26.80 7.86
CA ALA A 70 14.38 27.30 8.61
C ALA A 70 15.25 28.28 7.78
N HIS A 71 15.33 28.07 6.47
CA HIS A 71 16.15 28.85 5.54
C HIS A 71 15.36 29.13 4.25
N PRO A 72 14.30 29.96 4.32
CA PRO A 72 13.38 30.14 3.20
C PRO A 72 14.07 30.82 2.00
N ASP A 73 14.10 30.13 0.87
CA ASP A 73 14.65 30.62 -0.40
C ASP A 73 13.79 30.10 -1.55
N ALA A 74 12.96 30.98 -2.12
CA ALA A 74 12.04 30.63 -3.18
C ALA A 74 12.74 30.18 -4.48
N ALA A 75 13.91 30.75 -4.81
CA ALA A 75 14.64 30.39 -6.02
C ALA A 75 15.24 28.99 -5.86
N LEU A 76 15.91 28.72 -4.74
CA LEU A 76 16.50 27.42 -4.45
C LEU A 76 15.42 26.34 -4.20
N TYR A 77 14.28 26.70 -3.63
CA TYR A 77 13.11 25.81 -3.53
C TYR A 77 12.64 25.35 -4.91
N ARG A 78 12.37 26.27 -5.84
CA ARG A 78 11.93 25.94 -7.22
C ARG A 78 12.96 25.09 -7.97
N MET A 79 14.24 25.43 -7.88
CA MET A 79 15.32 24.60 -8.43
C MET A 79 15.38 23.19 -7.82
N THR A 80 15.03 23.05 -6.53
CA THR A 80 14.99 21.76 -5.84
C THR A 80 13.79 20.92 -6.27
N VAL A 81 12.61 21.53 -6.46
CA VAL A 81 11.41 20.87 -7.04
C VAL A 81 11.71 20.33 -8.44
N GLU A 82 12.30 21.16 -9.32
CA GLU A 82 12.68 20.73 -10.68
C GLU A 82 13.70 19.58 -10.68
N ARG A 83 14.67 19.62 -9.76
CA ARG A 83 15.65 18.54 -9.60
C ARG A 83 15.00 17.26 -9.06
N ALA A 84 14.05 17.36 -8.14
CA ALA A 84 13.30 16.20 -7.65
C ALA A 84 12.52 15.54 -8.80
N ALA A 85 11.79 16.34 -9.59
CA ALA A 85 11.06 15.87 -10.78
C ALA A 85 11.97 15.17 -11.81
N LYS A 86 13.11 15.80 -12.16
CA LYS A 86 14.11 15.21 -13.07
C LYS A 86 14.73 13.89 -12.56
N ASN A 87 14.70 13.65 -11.25
CA ASN A 87 15.17 12.40 -10.63
C ASN A 87 14.05 11.38 -10.38
N GLY A 88 12.83 11.60 -10.89
CA GLY A 88 11.72 10.65 -10.77
C GLY A 88 10.90 10.77 -9.49
N LEU A 89 10.90 11.93 -8.84
CA LEU A 89 10.08 12.22 -7.66
C LEU A 89 8.91 13.15 -8.02
N ALA A 90 7.72 12.84 -7.50
CA ALA A 90 6.61 13.76 -7.47
C ALA A 90 6.68 14.63 -6.20
N VAL A 91 6.48 15.94 -6.35
CA VAL A 91 6.41 16.91 -5.24
C VAL A 91 5.03 17.56 -5.25
N ASP A 92 4.33 17.47 -4.12
CA ASP A 92 3.15 18.28 -3.84
C ASP A 92 3.61 19.55 -3.11
N GLU A 93 3.65 20.66 -3.86
CA GLU A 93 4.07 21.97 -3.35
C GLU A 93 3.11 22.56 -2.30
N ALA A 94 1.84 22.13 -2.27
CA ALA A 94 0.87 22.62 -1.29
C ALA A 94 1.08 21.98 0.10
N THR A 95 1.67 20.77 0.16
CA THR A 95 1.91 20.05 1.42
C THR A 95 3.38 19.74 1.70
N ASN A 96 4.30 20.19 0.83
CA ASN A 96 5.72 19.80 0.79
C ASN A 96 5.96 18.28 0.82
N ARG A 97 5.00 17.48 0.35
CA ARG A 97 5.11 16.02 0.32
C ARG A 97 5.89 15.58 -0.91
N VAL A 98 6.94 14.81 -0.68
CA VAL A 98 7.74 14.17 -1.73
C VAL A 98 7.41 12.69 -1.77
N ARG A 99 7.14 12.17 -2.97
CA ARG A 99 6.86 10.76 -3.23
C ARG A 99 7.67 10.29 -4.46
N PRO A 100 8.02 9.00 -4.56
CA PRO A 100 8.40 8.42 -5.84
C PRO A 100 7.32 8.64 -6.90
N GLY A 101 7.71 9.03 -8.13
CA GLY A 101 6.78 9.11 -9.26
C GLY A 101 6.34 7.72 -9.69
N GLN A 102 5.08 7.57 -10.13
CA GLN A 102 4.51 6.26 -10.49
C GLN A 102 5.32 5.52 -11.55
N GLU A 103 5.71 6.18 -12.64
CA GLU A 103 6.45 5.56 -13.75
C GLU A 103 7.80 4.98 -13.28
N VAL A 104 8.60 5.81 -12.59
CA VAL A 104 9.91 5.39 -12.06
C VAL A 104 9.75 4.32 -10.98
N THR A 105 8.68 4.38 -10.19
CA THR A 105 8.33 3.33 -9.22
C THR A 105 8.10 2.00 -9.91
N VAL A 106 7.26 1.95 -10.95
CA VAL A 106 7.01 0.72 -11.73
C VAL A 106 8.31 0.19 -12.35
N GLN A 107 9.13 1.05 -12.96
CA GLN A 107 10.43 0.64 -13.53
C GLN A 107 11.39 0.04 -12.50
N ILE A 108 11.48 0.63 -11.30
CA ILE A 108 12.30 0.08 -10.20
C ILE A 108 11.75 -1.27 -9.75
N LEU A 109 10.44 -1.41 -9.59
CA LEU A 109 9.82 -2.64 -9.11
C LEU A 109 9.93 -3.81 -10.10
N VAL A 110 9.81 -3.53 -11.39
CA VAL A 110 10.08 -4.52 -12.45
C VAL A 110 11.55 -4.95 -12.40
N ARG A 111 12.50 -4.01 -12.25
CA ARG A 111 13.93 -4.33 -12.08
C ARG A 111 14.25 -5.13 -10.82
N LEU A 112 13.48 -4.94 -9.74
CA LEU A 112 13.60 -5.71 -8.50
C LEU A 112 12.83 -7.06 -8.54
N GLY A 113 12.18 -7.40 -9.66
CA GLY A 113 11.37 -8.62 -9.78
C GLY A 113 10.10 -8.64 -8.94
N VAL A 114 9.64 -7.47 -8.47
CA VAL A 114 8.46 -7.29 -7.62
C VAL A 114 7.17 -7.17 -8.43
N LEU A 115 7.28 -6.69 -9.67
CA LEU A 115 6.23 -6.68 -10.69
C LEU A 115 6.72 -7.48 -11.91
N GLN A 116 5.79 -8.17 -12.57
CA GLN A 116 5.99 -8.94 -13.81
C GLN A 116 5.06 -8.41 -14.89
#